data_AF-A0A0C1Z8Q7-F1
#
_entry.id   AF-A0A0C1Z8Q7-F1
#
_cell.length_a   1.000
_cell.length_b   1.000
_cell.length_c   1.000
_cell.angle_alpha   90.00
_cell.angle_beta   90.00
_cell.angle_gamma   90.00
#
_symmetry.space_group_name_H-M   'P 1'
#
loop_
_entity.id
_entity.type
_entity.pdbx_description
1 polymer ?
#
loop_
_entity_poly.entity_id
_entity_poly.type
_entity_poly.pdbx_seq_one_letter_code
_entity_poly.pdbx_strand_id
1 'polypeptide(L)'
;MIELGAREGLVDAIEIVPSGYMLAGNYRLLRERLAEIGLPYSFHFVEGSLASADFIDNNPCAAMAALLEEFEPIHVSDHLTCARIGSDDLEMNLPILMTDASMAVCVENLAHFRKALACECPVLIEHVPCYFRFKASTWRPERFFAAVVEQSGCGVLLDLHNLYCDELNQADDCASGEAFIDALPEGCVTEIHLAGGRRLPGADYVDAHDSEVPPRVFELLEYALRHSAPKLLVLEREHRFDAPERVVADLRRIRELIQ
;
A
#
# COMPACT_ATOMS: atom_id res chain seq x y z
N MET A 1 -8.69 -13.84 12.37
CA MET A 1 -7.26 -13.47 12.25
C MET A 1 -6.85 -12.49 13.33
N ILE A 2 -7.48 -11.31 13.40
CA ILE A 2 -7.21 -10.30 14.44
C ILE A 2 -7.33 -10.89 15.86
N GLU A 3 -8.41 -11.63 16.16
CA GLU A 3 -8.55 -12.31 17.46
C GLU A 3 -7.45 -13.34 17.77
N LEU A 4 -6.85 -13.99 16.76
CA LEU A 4 -5.82 -15.00 16.97
C LEU A 4 -4.45 -14.37 17.24
N GLY A 5 -4.09 -13.32 16.50
CA GLY A 5 -2.87 -12.56 16.75
C GLY A 5 -2.93 -11.72 18.04
N ALA A 6 -4.10 -11.14 18.37
CA ALA A 6 -4.28 -10.35 19.59
C ALA A 6 -4.21 -11.22 20.87
N ARG A 7 -4.72 -12.46 20.84
CA ARG A 7 -4.65 -13.39 21.99
C ARG A 7 -3.23 -13.80 22.35
N GLU A 8 -2.30 -13.77 21.40
CA GLU A 8 -0.89 -14.05 21.64
C GLU A 8 -0.04 -12.79 21.88
N GLY A 9 -0.65 -11.60 21.91
CA GLY A 9 0.07 -10.33 22.09
C GLY A 9 1.00 -9.99 20.91
N LEU A 10 0.71 -10.52 19.71
CA LEU A 10 1.53 -10.32 18.52
C LEU A 10 1.10 -9.12 17.68
N VAL A 11 -0.07 -8.54 17.95
CA VAL A 11 -0.68 -7.47 17.15
C VAL A 11 -0.87 -6.23 18.01
N ASP A 12 -0.20 -5.13 17.64
CA ASP A 12 -0.30 -3.84 18.34
C ASP A 12 -1.22 -2.84 17.64
N ALA A 13 -1.49 -3.04 16.35
CA ALA A 13 -2.28 -2.17 15.50
C ALA A 13 -2.89 -2.98 14.36
N ILE A 14 -3.88 -2.41 13.68
CA ILE A 14 -4.53 -3.02 12.51
C ILE A 14 -4.63 -2.01 11.37
N GLU A 15 -4.59 -2.48 10.14
CA GLU A 15 -4.98 -1.69 8.99
C GLU A 15 -6.38 -2.12 8.53
N ILE A 16 -7.17 -1.14 8.07
CA ILE A 16 -8.52 -1.38 7.57
C ILE A 16 -8.65 -0.82 6.16
N VAL A 17 -9.18 -1.63 5.25
CA VAL A 17 -9.70 -1.18 3.96
C VAL A 17 -11.16 -0.76 4.13
N PRO A 18 -11.49 0.55 4.13
CA PRO A 18 -12.81 1.01 4.58
C PRO A 18 -13.88 0.99 3.48
N SER A 19 -13.53 0.62 2.24
CA SER A 19 -14.37 0.67 1.03
C SER A 19 -15.80 0.16 1.25
N GLY A 20 -15.93 -1.03 1.84
CA GLY A 20 -17.22 -1.65 2.11
C GLY A 20 -18.09 -0.86 3.10
N TYR A 21 -17.47 -0.16 4.06
CA TYR A 21 -18.17 0.67 5.02
C TYR A 21 -18.58 2.02 4.42
N MET A 22 -17.75 2.60 3.55
CA MET A 22 -18.09 3.82 2.80
C MET A 22 -19.27 3.60 1.88
N LEU A 23 -19.25 2.54 1.06
CA LEU A 23 -20.32 2.21 0.11
C LEU A 23 -21.67 1.93 0.81
N ALA A 24 -21.64 1.27 1.96
CA ALA A 24 -22.83 0.96 2.73
C ALA A 24 -23.29 2.10 3.65
N GLY A 25 -22.49 3.17 3.80
CA GLY A 25 -22.70 4.21 4.81
C GLY A 25 -22.73 3.66 6.25
N ASN A 26 -22.05 2.54 6.50
CA ASN A 26 -22.18 1.79 7.75
C ASN A 26 -21.06 2.11 8.75
N TYR A 27 -20.85 3.41 8.98
CA TYR A 27 -19.83 3.91 9.92
C TYR A 27 -20.09 3.46 11.36
N ARG A 28 -21.36 3.25 11.73
CA ARG A 28 -21.71 2.71 13.04
C ARG A 28 -21.10 1.32 13.26
N LEU A 29 -21.23 0.41 12.30
CA LEU A 29 -20.66 -0.93 12.43
C LEU A 29 -19.14 -0.87 12.51
N LEU A 30 -18.49 -0.04 11.69
CA LEU A 30 -17.04 0.14 11.76
C LEU A 30 -16.60 0.64 13.15
N ARG A 31 -17.31 1.64 13.70
CA ARG A 31 -17.04 2.17 15.05
C ARG A 31 -17.21 1.11 16.14
N GLU A 32 -18.27 0.31 16.06
CA GLU A 32 -18.51 -0.79 17.00
C GLU A 32 -17.38 -1.85 16.92
N ARG A 33 -16.91 -2.19 15.73
CA ARG A 33 -15.80 -3.14 15.53
C ARG A 33 -14.45 -2.61 15.99
N LEU A 34 -14.12 -1.36 15.68
CA LEU A 34 -12.88 -0.75 16.14
C LEU A 34 -12.85 -0.62 17.65
N ALA A 35 -13.97 -0.28 18.28
CA ALA A 35 -14.10 -0.23 19.74
C ALA A 35 -13.96 -1.62 20.40
N GLU A 36 -14.49 -2.67 19.75
CA GLU A 36 -14.34 -4.06 20.20
C GLU A 36 -12.88 -4.52 20.12
N ILE A 37 -12.15 -4.14 19.06
CA ILE A 37 -10.74 -4.51 18.88
C ILE A 37 -9.83 -3.72 19.83
N GLY A 38 -10.08 -2.41 20.01
CA GLY A 38 -9.36 -1.58 20.98
C GLY A 38 -7.88 -1.34 20.66
N LEU A 39 -7.47 -1.48 19.40
CA LEU A 39 -6.11 -1.20 18.92
C LEU A 39 -6.08 0.06 18.04
N PRO A 40 -4.95 0.80 17.98
CA PRO A 40 -4.69 1.80 16.95
C PRO A 40 -4.90 1.23 15.55
N TYR A 41 -5.35 2.07 14.62
CA TYR A 41 -5.61 1.66 13.25
C TYR A 41 -5.20 2.69 12.20
N SER A 42 -4.80 2.22 11.03
CA SER A 42 -4.66 2.99 9.78
C SER A 42 -5.80 2.69 8.82
N PHE A 43 -6.02 3.56 7.84
CA PHE A 43 -6.89 3.25 6.69
C PHE A 43 -6.08 3.13 5.41
N HIS A 44 -6.25 2.02 4.70
CA HIS A 44 -5.74 1.84 3.35
C HIS A 44 -6.90 1.88 2.37
N PHE A 45 -6.97 2.97 1.60
CA PHE A 45 -7.95 3.14 0.54
C PHE A 45 -7.47 2.43 -0.74
N VAL A 46 -8.43 2.07 -1.60
CA VAL A 46 -8.15 1.37 -2.87
C VAL A 46 -8.90 1.98 -4.06
N GLU A 47 -9.53 3.14 -3.86
CA GLU A 47 -10.39 3.78 -4.85
C GLU A 47 -9.77 5.02 -5.49
N GLY A 48 -8.67 5.52 -4.93
CA GLY A 48 -8.08 6.81 -5.28
C GLY A 48 -7.63 6.88 -6.72
N SER A 49 -6.95 5.84 -7.22
CA SER A 49 -6.37 5.84 -8.58
C SER A 49 -5.50 7.09 -8.82
N LEU A 50 -4.57 7.33 -7.89
CA LEU A 50 -3.90 8.62 -7.70
C LEU A 50 -3.00 9.06 -8.87
N ALA A 51 -2.70 8.16 -9.82
CA ALA A 51 -1.93 8.47 -11.03
C ALA A 51 -2.79 8.62 -12.30
N SER A 52 -4.13 8.51 -12.21
CA SER A 52 -5.03 8.72 -13.34
C SER A 52 -5.08 10.18 -13.78
N ALA A 53 -5.07 10.40 -15.10
CA ALA A 53 -5.07 11.75 -15.69
C ALA A 53 -6.37 12.53 -15.45
N ASP A 54 -7.46 11.83 -15.17
CA ASP A 54 -8.80 12.35 -14.93
C ASP A 54 -9.22 12.28 -13.45
N PHE A 55 -8.25 12.04 -12.55
CA PHE A 55 -8.48 11.95 -11.11
C PHE A 55 -9.27 13.14 -10.55
N ILE A 56 -8.88 14.37 -10.91
CA ILE A 56 -9.51 15.59 -10.38
C ILE A 56 -11.01 15.62 -10.70
N ASP A 57 -11.42 15.10 -11.86
CA ASP A 57 -12.82 15.10 -12.29
C ASP A 57 -13.62 13.93 -11.69
N ASN A 58 -12.95 12.83 -11.33
CA ASN A 58 -13.58 11.55 -10.98
C ASN A 58 -13.09 10.94 -9.64
N ASN A 59 -12.69 11.76 -8.67
CA ASN A 59 -12.13 11.25 -7.41
C ASN A 59 -13.20 10.87 -6.36
N PRO A 60 -12.93 9.87 -5.52
CA PRO A 60 -13.80 9.46 -4.42
C PRO A 60 -13.60 10.26 -3.12
N CYS A 61 -12.89 11.41 -3.15
CA CYS A 61 -12.41 12.08 -1.92
C CYS A 61 -13.53 12.48 -0.97
N ALA A 62 -14.73 12.80 -1.46
CA ALA A 62 -15.84 13.21 -0.59
C ALA A 62 -16.27 12.11 0.39
N ALA A 63 -16.30 10.85 -0.05
CA ALA A 63 -16.64 9.71 0.81
C ALA A 63 -15.54 9.44 1.84
N MET A 64 -14.28 9.52 1.40
CA MET A 64 -13.10 9.36 2.26
C MET A 64 -13.00 10.47 3.31
N ALA A 65 -13.24 11.73 2.92
CA ALA A 65 -13.26 12.86 3.84
C ALA A 65 -14.37 12.70 4.89
N ALA A 66 -15.59 12.31 4.48
CA ALA A 66 -16.69 12.05 5.42
C ALA A 66 -16.38 10.91 6.40
N LEU A 67 -15.60 9.90 5.97
CA LEU A 67 -15.08 8.88 6.88
C LEU A 67 -14.09 9.48 7.88
N LEU A 68 -13.17 10.33 7.43
CA LEU A 68 -12.14 10.96 8.28
C LEU A 68 -12.69 12.05 9.21
N GLU A 69 -13.92 12.53 9.01
CA GLU A 69 -14.65 13.33 10.00
C GLU A 69 -15.09 12.50 11.22
N GLU A 70 -15.28 11.19 11.03
CA GLU A 70 -15.84 10.29 12.04
C GLU A 70 -14.77 9.45 12.77
N PHE A 71 -13.59 9.30 12.15
CA PHE A 71 -12.52 8.41 12.58
C PHE A 71 -11.17 9.12 12.57
N GLU A 72 -10.33 8.74 13.53
CA GLU A 72 -8.99 9.32 13.73
C GLU A 72 -7.92 8.23 13.52
N PRO A 73 -7.66 7.80 12.28
CA PRO A 73 -6.61 6.82 12.01
C PRO A 73 -5.22 7.44 12.23
N ILE A 74 -4.22 6.58 12.50
CA ILE A 74 -2.83 7.02 12.70
C ILE A 74 -2.24 7.67 11.44
N HIS A 75 -2.69 7.23 10.27
CA HIS A 75 -2.42 7.74 8.93
C HIS A 75 -3.39 7.07 7.95
N VAL A 76 -3.42 7.58 6.72
CA VAL A 76 -4.15 6.99 5.60
C VAL A 76 -3.21 6.71 4.43
N SER A 77 -3.50 5.69 3.64
CA SER A 77 -2.73 5.31 2.45
C SER A 77 -3.66 5.00 1.26
N ASP A 78 -3.13 5.07 0.04
CA ASP A 78 -3.77 4.56 -1.20
C ASP A 78 -2.66 4.29 -2.24
N HIS A 79 -3.01 3.56 -3.30
CA HIS A 79 -2.12 3.19 -4.39
C HIS A 79 -1.82 4.36 -5.33
N LEU A 80 -0.54 4.56 -5.64
CA LEU A 80 -0.11 5.37 -6.78
C LEU A 80 -0.22 4.52 -8.04
N THR A 81 -1.42 4.50 -8.64
CA THR A 81 -1.74 3.69 -9.81
C THR A 81 -2.73 4.39 -10.74
N CYS A 82 -2.84 3.86 -11.97
CA CYS A 82 -3.91 4.19 -12.90
C CYS A 82 -4.91 3.03 -12.92
N ALA A 83 -5.94 3.12 -12.09
CA ALA A 83 -7.04 2.16 -12.00
C ALA A 83 -8.37 2.74 -12.53
N ARG A 84 -8.33 3.88 -13.24
CA ARG A 84 -9.52 4.54 -13.80
C ARG A 84 -9.23 5.20 -15.13
N ILE A 85 -10.18 5.09 -16.07
CA ILE A 85 -10.18 5.79 -17.35
C ILE A 85 -11.56 6.44 -17.56
N GLY A 86 -11.64 7.77 -17.42
CA GLY A 86 -12.93 8.46 -17.44
C GLY A 86 -13.76 8.07 -16.21
N SER A 87 -15.03 7.73 -16.44
CA SER A 87 -15.91 7.27 -15.35
C SER A 87 -15.77 5.77 -15.05
N ASP A 88 -14.91 5.04 -15.75
CA ASP A 88 -14.81 3.59 -15.66
C ASP A 88 -13.66 3.16 -14.74
N ASP A 89 -14.02 2.48 -13.66
CA ASP A 89 -13.06 1.80 -12.78
C ASP A 89 -12.53 0.55 -13.48
N LEU A 90 -11.21 0.39 -13.44
CA LEU A 90 -10.53 -0.81 -13.88
C LEU A 90 -10.47 -1.78 -12.70
N GLU A 91 -10.73 -3.06 -12.96
CA GLU A 91 -10.59 -4.13 -11.97
C GLU A 91 -9.11 -4.48 -11.68
N MET A 92 -8.17 -3.58 -12.02
CA MET A 92 -6.74 -3.80 -11.84
C MET A 92 -5.96 -2.49 -11.74
N ASN A 93 -4.89 -2.52 -10.94
CA ASN A 93 -3.89 -1.47 -10.87
C ASN A 93 -3.00 -1.52 -12.12
N LEU A 94 -3.04 -0.49 -12.98
CA LEU A 94 -2.15 -0.41 -14.13
C LEU A 94 -0.83 0.31 -13.78
N PRO A 95 0.28 -0.10 -14.44
CA PRO A 95 1.53 0.66 -14.41
C PRO A 95 1.35 2.08 -14.93
N ILE A 96 2.22 2.98 -14.47
CA ILE A 96 2.24 4.38 -14.87
C ILE A 96 3.16 4.56 -16.09
N LEU A 97 2.75 5.39 -17.05
CA LEU A 97 3.68 5.93 -18.07
C LEU A 97 4.61 6.94 -17.40
N MET A 98 5.80 6.51 -16.98
CA MET A 98 6.69 7.29 -16.12
C MET A 98 7.46 8.37 -16.92
N THR A 99 6.80 9.51 -17.14
CA THR A 99 7.31 10.70 -17.83
C THR A 99 7.20 11.93 -16.93
N ASP A 100 7.89 13.02 -17.27
CA ASP A 100 7.77 14.29 -16.52
C ASP A 100 6.33 14.82 -16.47
N ALA A 101 5.57 14.63 -17.56
CA ALA A 101 4.16 15.02 -17.61
C ALA A 101 3.30 14.20 -16.64
N SER A 102 3.50 12.89 -16.61
CA SER A 102 2.77 12.00 -15.69
C SER A 102 3.18 12.23 -14.23
N MET A 103 4.43 12.57 -13.97
CA MET A 103 4.88 12.98 -12.64
C MET A 103 4.15 14.25 -12.18
N ALA A 104 4.05 15.27 -13.04
CA ALA A 104 3.32 16.50 -12.71
C ALA A 104 1.84 16.21 -12.38
N VAL A 105 1.19 15.33 -13.14
CA VAL A 105 -0.18 14.87 -12.87
C VAL A 105 -0.27 14.18 -11.51
N CYS A 106 0.64 13.25 -11.20
CA CYS A 106 0.64 12.57 -9.89
C CYS A 106 0.79 13.56 -8.74
N VAL A 107 1.72 14.52 -8.85
CA VAL A 107 1.94 15.53 -7.81
C VAL A 107 0.71 16.43 -7.63
N GLU A 108 0.05 16.83 -8.73
CA GLU A 108 -1.18 17.63 -8.67
C GLU A 108 -2.34 16.85 -8.03
N ASN A 109 -2.52 15.58 -8.43
CA ASN A 109 -3.53 14.69 -7.87
C ASN A 109 -3.33 14.50 -6.36
N LEU A 110 -2.09 14.27 -5.93
CA LEU A 110 -1.76 14.09 -4.51
C LEU A 110 -2.00 15.37 -3.71
N ALA A 111 -1.66 16.54 -4.27
CA ALA A 111 -1.97 17.82 -3.64
C ALA A 111 -3.49 18.03 -3.51
N HIS A 112 -4.26 17.67 -4.54
CA HIS A 112 -5.72 17.70 -4.49
C HIS A 112 -6.27 16.72 -3.45
N PHE A 113 -5.80 15.48 -3.47
CA PHE A 113 -6.21 14.41 -2.57
C PHE A 113 -6.01 14.82 -1.10
N ARG A 114 -4.79 15.22 -0.73
CA ARG A 114 -4.49 15.70 0.63
C ARG A 114 -5.38 16.86 1.06
N LYS A 115 -5.62 17.81 0.17
CA LYS A 115 -6.49 18.96 0.45
C LYS A 115 -7.95 18.54 0.62
N ALA A 116 -8.43 17.61 -0.21
CA ALA A 116 -9.81 17.17 -0.23
C ALA A 116 -10.16 16.27 0.97
N LEU A 117 -9.24 15.40 1.39
CA LEU A 117 -9.40 14.60 2.60
C LEU A 117 -9.49 15.47 3.87
N ALA A 118 -8.83 16.64 3.85
CA ALA A 118 -8.80 17.60 4.95
C ALA A 118 -8.46 16.98 6.33
N CYS A 119 -7.70 15.87 6.33
CA CYS A 119 -7.35 15.15 7.54
C CYS A 119 -6.04 15.67 8.14
N GLU A 120 -5.95 15.63 9.47
CA GLU A 120 -4.72 16.03 10.20
C GLU A 120 -3.66 14.91 10.23
N CYS A 121 -4.05 13.67 9.92
CA CYS A 121 -3.15 12.54 9.89
C CYS A 121 -2.30 12.50 8.60
N PRO A 122 -1.12 11.82 8.62
CA PRO A 122 -0.30 11.65 7.43
C PRO A 122 -1.04 10.94 6.30
N VAL A 123 -0.77 11.37 5.06
CA VAL A 123 -1.21 10.70 3.83
C VAL A 123 0.00 10.00 3.23
N LEU A 124 -0.13 8.70 3.02
CA LEU A 124 0.88 7.83 2.44
C LEU A 124 0.49 7.45 1.01
N ILE A 125 1.49 7.17 0.20
CA ILE A 125 1.30 6.52 -1.11
C ILE A 125 2.02 5.19 -1.14
N GLU A 126 1.38 4.23 -1.80
CA GLU A 126 1.93 2.91 -2.04
C GLU A 126 2.31 2.73 -3.52
N HIS A 127 3.39 2.02 -3.76
CA HIS A 127 3.77 1.59 -5.10
C HIS A 127 3.14 0.22 -5.41
N VAL A 128 2.69 0.01 -6.64
CA VAL A 128 2.09 -1.25 -7.11
C VAL A 128 3.10 -2.07 -7.92
N PRO A 129 2.90 -3.40 -8.09
CA PRO A 129 3.76 -4.21 -8.95
C PRO A 129 3.82 -3.68 -10.38
N CYS A 130 5.03 -3.63 -10.92
CA CYS A 130 5.31 -3.26 -12.30
C CYS A 130 5.28 -4.53 -13.19
N TYR A 131 4.09 -4.99 -13.54
CA TYR A 131 3.93 -6.13 -14.46
C TYR A 131 4.50 -5.83 -15.87
N PHE A 132 4.46 -4.58 -16.30
CA PHE A 132 5.09 -4.14 -17.54
C PHE A 132 5.45 -2.65 -17.50
N ARG A 133 6.44 -2.26 -18.30
CA ARG A 133 6.84 -0.85 -18.46
C ARG A 133 6.51 -0.35 -19.86
N PHE A 134 5.93 0.84 -19.94
CA PHE A 134 5.75 1.51 -21.22
C PHE A 134 7.11 1.89 -21.82
N LYS A 135 7.33 1.58 -23.09
CA LYS A 135 8.56 1.95 -23.82
C LYS A 135 8.80 3.46 -23.88
N ALA A 136 7.75 4.25 -23.73
CA ALA A 136 7.80 5.71 -23.72
C ALA A 136 8.18 6.30 -22.34
N SER A 137 8.30 5.47 -21.29
CA SER A 137 8.74 5.92 -19.98
C SER A 137 10.19 6.42 -20.04
N THR A 138 10.41 7.66 -19.59
CA THR A 138 11.73 8.29 -19.55
C THR A 138 12.42 8.10 -18.19
N TRP A 139 11.65 7.77 -17.17
CA TRP A 139 12.14 7.47 -15.83
C TRP A 139 12.26 5.96 -15.60
N ARG A 140 13.11 5.62 -14.63
CA ARG A 140 13.10 4.29 -13.99
C ARG A 140 12.08 4.27 -12.85
N PRO A 141 11.43 3.13 -12.55
CA PRO A 141 10.38 3.02 -11.53
C PRO A 141 10.76 3.62 -10.18
N GLU A 142 11.90 3.21 -9.63
CA GLU A 142 12.36 3.65 -8.32
C GLU A 142 12.63 5.15 -8.25
N ARG A 143 13.14 5.72 -9.34
CA ARG A 143 13.43 7.16 -9.44
C ARG A 143 12.17 7.98 -9.66
N PHE A 144 11.21 7.46 -10.43
CA PHE A 144 9.92 8.11 -10.62
C PHE A 144 9.15 8.18 -9.30
N PHE A 145 9.02 7.06 -8.60
CA PHE A 145 8.30 7.01 -7.33
C PHE A 145 8.95 7.91 -6.28
N ALA A 146 10.28 7.84 -6.12
CA ALA A 146 11.01 8.72 -5.21
C ALA A 146 10.80 10.22 -5.52
N ALA A 147 10.81 10.61 -6.81
CA ALA A 147 10.58 11.99 -7.22
C ALA A 147 9.13 12.45 -6.94
N VAL A 148 8.15 11.57 -7.07
CA VAL A 148 6.75 11.84 -6.69
C VAL A 148 6.63 12.02 -5.17
N VAL A 149 7.26 11.14 -4.37
CA VAL A 149 7.28 11.25 -2.91
C VAL A 149 7.90 12.59 -2.48
N GLU A 150 9.07 12.94 -3.03
CA GLU A 150 9.78 14.19 -2.70
C GLU A 150 8.95 15.44 -3.03
N GLN A 151 8.30 15.47 -4.20
CA GLN A 151 7.53 16.64 -4.65
C GLN A 151 6.14 16.74 -4.00
N SER A 152 5.49 15.61 -3.73
CA SER A 152 4.16 15.58 -3.10
C SER A 152 4.22 15.78 -1.59
N GLY A 153 5.36 15.43 -0.96
CA GLY A 153 5.53 15.41 0.49
C GLY A 153 4.61 14.42 1.19
N CYS A 154 4.08 13.41 0.49
CA CYS A 154 3.41 12.27 1.10
C CYS A 154 4.41 11.35 1.79
N GLY A 155 3.96 10.62 2.81
CA GLY A 155 4.74 9.49 3.31
C GLY A 155 4.64 8.29 2.36
N VAL A 156 5.38 7.23 2.69
CA VAL A 156 5.40 6.00 1.91
C VAL A 156 4.87 4.84 2.74
N LEU A 157 3.95 4.10 2.11
CA LEU A 157 3.66 2.72 2.45
C LEU A 157 4.50 1.86 1.48
N LEU A 158 5.48 1.16 2.03
CA LEU A 158 6.42 0.35 1.27
C LEU A 158 5.96 -1.10 1.32
N ASP A 159 5.27 -1.58 0.29
CA ASP A 159 5.00 -3.00 0.16
C ASP A 159 6.21 -3.77 -0.39
N LEU A 160 6.75 -4.66 0.44
CA LEU A 160 7.89 -5.50 0.08
C LEU A 160 7.47 -6.67 -0.81
N HIS A 161 6.19 -7.06 -0.77
CA HIS A 161 5.67 -8.08 -1.65
C HIS A 161 5.59 -7.58 -3.09
N ASN A 162 5.17 -6.34 -3.32
CA ASN A 162 5.20 -5.70 -4.63
C ASN A 162 6.62 -5.65 -5.23
N LEU A 163 7.63 -5.29 -4.43
CA LEU A 163 9.04 -5.35 -4.88
C LEU A 163 9.49 -6.77 -5.22
N TYR A 164 9.06 -7.76 -4.44
CA TYR A 164 9.37 -9.17 -4.73
C TYR A 164 8.65 -9.67 -5.99
N CYS A 165 7.42 -9.22 -6.25
CA CYS A 165 6.72 -9.49 -7.51
C CYS A 165 7.53 -8.98 -8.71
N ASP A 166 8.06 -7.75 -8.62
CA ASP A 166 8.90 -7.15 -9.67
C ASP A 166 10.17 -7.97 -9.93
N GLU A 167 10.87 -8.40 -8.86
CA GLU A 167 12.05 -9.27 -8.96
C GLU A 167 11.72 -10.61 -9.65
N LEU A 168 10.57 -11.19 -9.34
CA LEU A 168 10.13 -12.49 -9.84
C LEU A 168 9.58 -12.47 -11.26
N ASN A 169 9.01 -11.35 -11.70
CA ASN A 169 8.45 -11.20 -13.03
C ASN A 169 9.50 -10.78 -14.06
N GLN A 170 10.68 -10.35 -13.59
CA GLN A 170 11.82 -9.97 -14.44
C GLN A 170 11.40 -9.04 -15.58
N ALA A 171 10.41 -8.18 -15.35
CA ALA A 171 10.04 -7.19 -16.34
C ALA A 171 11.28 -6.33 -16.59
N ASP A 172 11.79 -6.39 -17.84
CA ASP A 172 13.01 -5.72 -18.24
C ASP A 172 13.02 -4.27 -17.69
N ASP A 173 14.10 -3.89 -16.99
CA ASP A 173 14.32 -2.58 -16.35
C ASP A 173 13.62 -2.28 -15.00
N CYS A 174 13.05 -3.26 -14.30
CA CYS A 174 12.66 -3.05 -12.89
C CYS A 174 13.89 -2.98 -11.96
N ALA A 175 13.81 -2.18 -10.90
CA ALA A 175 14.84 -2.13 -9.87
C ALA A 175 14.81 -3.39 -8.99
N SER A 176 15.95 -3.76 -8.40
CA SER A 176 15.90 -4.70 -7.26
C SER A 176 15.20 -4.04 -6.07
N GLY A 177 14.69 -4.83 -5.13
CA GLY A 177 14.03 -4.28 -3.95
C GLY A 177 14.94 -3.33 -3.15
N GLU A 178 16.22 -3.69 -2.99
CA GLU A 178 17.21 -2.81 -2.33
C GLU A 178 17.42 -1.50 -3.09
N ALA A 179 17.52 -1.53 -4.43
CA ALA A 179 17.69 -0.33 -5.24
C ALA A 179 16.45 0.58 -5.20
N PHE A 180 15.26 0.00 -5.03
CA PHE A 180 14.03 0.76 -4.80
C PHE A 180 14.06 1.45 -3.43
N ILE A 181 14.41 0.72 -2.38
CA ILE A 181 14.54 1.25 -1.01
C ILE A 181 15.59 2.37 -0.95
N ASP A 182 16.75 2.19 -1.59
CA ASP A 182 17.83 3.17 -1.65
C ASP A 182 17.46 4.46 -2.40
N ALA A 183 16.48 4.40 -3.30
CA ALA A 183 16.05 5.56 -4.06
C ALA A 183 15.13 6.48 -3.26
N LEU A 184 14.47 5.97 -2.20
CA LEU A 184 13.49 6.71 -1.42
C LEU A 184 14.15 7.82 -0.58
N PRO A 185 13.49 8.99 -0.44
CA PRO A 185 13.95 10.03 0.48
C PRO A 185 14.04 9.52 1.94
N GLU A 186 15.04 10.00 2.68
CA GLU A 186 15.22 9.61 4.09
C GLU A 186 13.98 9.98 4.93
N GLY A 187 13.52 9.04 5.76
CA GLY A 187 12.41 9.24 6.69
C GLY A 187 11.01 9.28 6.06
N CYS A 188 10.85 8.97 4.76
CA CYS A 188 9.53 8.96 4.13
C CYS A 188 8.72 7.68 4.41
N VAL A 189 9.40 6.54 4.62
CA VAL A 189 8.75 5.25 4.89
C VAL A 189 8.09 5.27 6.26
N THR A 190 6.76 5.27 6.27
CA THR A 190 5.92 5.33 7.48
C THR A 190 5.30 3.98 7.79
N GLU A 191 4.98 3.20 6.76
CA GLU A 191 4.40 1.87 6.87
C GLU A 191 5.10 0.92 5.91
N ILE A 192 5.18 -0.36 6.29
CA ILE A 192 5.68 -1.43 5.43
C ILE A 192 4.65 -2.55 5.41
N HIS A 193 4.33 -3.01 4.21
CA HIS A 193 3.50 -4.18 4.00
C HIS A 193 4.35 -5.41 3.71
N LEU A 194 3.86 -6.55 4.20
CA LEU A 194 4.41 -7.87 3.96
C LEU A 194 3.27 -8.79 3.56
N ALA A 195 3.44 -9.46 2.44
CA ALA A 195 2.49 -10.47 2.00
C ALA A 195 3.20 -11.62 1.31
N GLY A 196 2.40 -12.61 0.90
CA GLY A 196 2.84 -13.64 -0.03
C GLY A 196 1.76 -13.89 -1.07
N GLY A 197 2.19 -14.19 -2.30
CA GLY A 197 1.33 -14.35 -3.46
C GLY A 197 1.52 -15.70 -4.13
N ARG A 198 1.20 -15.76 -5.43
CA ARG A 198 1.29 -17.02 -6.20
C ARG A 198 1.68 -16.78 -7.64
N ARG A 199 2.31 -17.79 -8.23
CA ARG A 199 2.53 -17.85 -9.68
C ARG A 199 1.26 -18.31 -10.38
N LEU A 200 0.77 -17.54 -11.36
CA LEU A 200 -0.29 -18.02 -12.23
C LEU A 200 0.27 -19.03 -13.26
N PRO A 201 -0.50 -20.06 -13.67
CA PRO A 201 -0.01 -21.05 -14.63
C PRO A 201 0.43 -20.42 -15.97
N GLY A 202 1.72 -20.49 -16.28
CA GLY A 202 2.29 -19.94 -17.51
C GLY A 202 2.32 -18.40 -17.58
N ALA A 203 2.18 -17.73 -16.43
CA ALA A 203 2.05 -16.29 -16.33
C ALA A 203 2.85 -15.75 -15.12
N ASP A 204 2.65 -14.47 -14.82
CA ASP A 204 3.39 -13.74 -13.79
C ASP A 204 3.08 -14.22 -12.36
N TYR A 205 4.00 -13.88 -11.46
CA TYR A 205 3.76 -13.93 -10.01
C TYR A 205 2.90 -12.73 -9.68
N VAL A 206 1.75 -13.00 -9.09
CA VAL A 206 0.74 -11.98 -8.86
C VAL A 206 0.58 -11.72 -7.38
N ASP A 207 0.24 -10.48 -7.13
CA ASP A 207 -0.11 -9.96 -5.83
C ASP A 207 -1.47 -10.47 -5.37
N ALA A 208 -1.48 -11.67 -4.77
CA ALA A 208 -2.70 -12.41 -4.44
C ALA A 208 -2.97 -12.52 -2.93
N HIS A 209 -2.01 -12.10 -2.10
CA HIS A 209 -2.10 -12.09 -0.64
C HIS A 209 -2.63 -13.41 -0.02
N ASP A 210 -2.34 -14.56 -0.64
CA ASP A 210 -2.95 -15.85 -0.32
C ASP A 210 -1.96 -16.92 0.17
N SER A 211 -0.67 -16.60 0.30
CA SER A 211 0.35 -17.55 0.78
C SER A 211 1.34 -16.96 1.78
N GLU A 212 1.99 -17.81 2.57
CA GLU A 212 3.05 -17.43 3.54
C GLU A 212 4.04 -16.42 2.97
N VAL A 213 4.51 -15.51 3.82
CA VAL A 213 5.48 -14.49 3.40
C VAL A 213 6.77 -15.17 2.92
N PRO A 214 7.20 -14.95 1.65
CA PRO A 214 8.40 -15.57 1.12
C PRO A 214 9.66 -15.16 1.89
N PRO A 215 10.69 -16.03 2.01
CA PRO A 215 11.95 -15.68 2.68
C PRO A 215 12.59 -14.39 2.16
N ARG A 216 12.52 -14.15 0.84
CA ARG A 216 13.05 -12.95 0.19
C ARG A 216 12.37 -11.66 0.68
N VAL A 217 11.07 -11.70 0.98
CA VAL A 217 10.36 -10.54 1.53
C VAL A 217 10.86 -10.21 2.95
N PHE A 218 11.19 -11.22 3.76
CA PHE A 218 11.85 -10.99 5.05
C PHE A 218 13.26 -10.43 4.92
N GLU A 219 14.04 -10.85 3.93
CA GLU A 219 15.36 -10.27 3.65
C GLU A 219 15.24 -8.77 3.29
N LEU A 220 14.24 -8.42 2.48
CA LEU A 220 13.92 -7.03 2.16
C LEU A 220 13.44 -6.25 3.39
N LEU A 221 12.69 -6.87 4.31
CA LEU A 221 12.28 -6.24 5.56
C LEU A 221 13.50 -5.90 6.42
N GLU A 222 14.41 -6.85 6.62
CA GLU A 222 15.67 -6.60 7.33
C GLU A 222 16.47 -5.47 6.68
N TYR A 223 16.45 -5.39 5.34
CA TYR A 223 17.08 -4.30 4.60
C TYR A 223 16.39 -2.96 4.84
N ALA A 224 15.07 -2.89 4.72
CA ALA A 224 14.29 -1.68 4.93
C ALA A 224 14.42 -1.14 6.36
N LEU A 225 14.43 -2.02 7.37
CA LEU A 225 14.60 -1.65 8.78
C LEU A 225 15.99 -1.08 9.11
N ARG A 226 17.01 -1.35 8.29
CA ARG A 226 18.33 -0.70 8.43
C ARG A 226 18.37 0.72 7.86
N HIS A 227 17.43 1.08 6.99
CA HIS A 227 17.40 2.35 6.27
C HIS A 227 16.24 3.26 6.69
N SER A 228 15.27 2.72 7.42
CA SER A 228 14.06 3.42 7.84
C SER A 228 13.56 2.92 9.19
N ALA A 229 12.77 3.74 9.86
CA ALA A 229 12.10 3.41 11.12
C ALA A 229 10.58 3.56 10.93
N PRO A 230 9.92 2.59 10.26
CA PRO A 230 8.50 2.66 10.00
C PRO A 230 7.71 2.65 11.32
N LYS A 231 6.56 3.32 11.33
CA LYS A 231 5.63 3.34 12.47
C LYS A 231 4.79 2.06 12.54
N LEU A 232 4.54 1.44 11.39
CA LEU A 232 3.69 0.27 11.28
C LEU A 232 4.28 -0.77 10.32
N LEU A 233 4.21 -2.04 10.69
CA LEU A 233 4.43 -3.19 9.81
C LEU A 233 3.12 -3.96 9.73
N VAL A 234 2.59 -4.19 8.53
CA VAL A 234 1.35 -4.92 8.31
C VAL A 234 1.64 -6.21 7.57
N LEU A 235 1.10 -7.30 8.10
CA LEU A 235 1.02 -8.58 7.40
C LEU A 235 -0.33 -8.67 6.71
N GLU A 236 -0.30 -8.70 5.38
CA GLU A 236 -1.51 -8.82 4.58
C GLU A 236 -1.83 -10.28 4.24
N ARG A 237 -3.12 -10.61 4.38
CA ARG A 237 -3.69 -11.92 4.06
C ARG A 237 -5.14 -11.73 3.68
N GLU A 238 -5.47 -11.93 2.41
CA GLU A 238 -6.83 -11.72 1.89
C GLU A 238 -7.60 -13.02 1.70
N HIS A 239 -6.89 -14.12 1.50
CA HIS A 239 -7.47 -15.41 1.15
C HIS A 239 -6.80 -16.56 1.92
N ARG A 240 -7.36 -17.77 1.76
CA ARG A 240 -6.81 -19.03 2.30
C ARG A 240 -6.54 -19.00 3.82
N PHE A 241 -7.57 -18.65 4.57
CA PHE A 241 -7.53 -18.64 6.04
C PHE A 241 -7.71 -20.03 6.69
N ASP A 242 -7.60 -21.11 5.92
CA ASP A 242 -7.77 -22.48 6.40
C ASP A 242 -6.62 -22.96 7.31
N ALA A 243 -5.48 -22.25 7.31
CA ALA A 243 -4.30 -22.53 8.14
C ALA A 243 -3.83 -21.27 8.90
N PRO A 244 -4.61 -20.79 9.89
CA PRO A 244 -4.31 -19.54 10.60
C PRO A 244 -2.97 -19.54 11.36
N GLU A 245 -2.46 -20.70 11.74
CA GLU A 245 -1.15 -20.88 12.37
C GLU A 245 0.01 -20.36 11.52
N ARG A 246 -0.14 -20.33 10.19
CA ARG A 246 0.86 -19.79 9.25
C ARG A 246 0.98 -18.28 9.38
N VAL A 247 -0.15 -17.59 9.47
CA VAL A 247 -0.18 -16.14 9.71
C VAL A 247 0.41 -15.81 11.08
N VAL A 248 0.11 -16.61 12.10
CA VAL A 248 0.75 -16.44 13.42
C VAL A 248 2.26 -16.66 13.34
N ALA A 249 2.74 -17.62 12.56
CA ALA A 249 4.18 -17.84 12.36
C ALA A 249 4.85 -16.64 11.67
N ASP A 250 4.23 -16.09 10.61
CA ASP A 250 4.72 -14.88 9.93
C ASP A 250 4.75 -13.68 10.91
N LEU A 251 3.70 -13.47 11.71
CA LEU A 251 3.67 -12.42 12.75
C LEU A 251 4.79 -12.60 13.79
N ARG A 252 5.04 -13.82 14.27
CA ARG A 252 6.14 -14.08 15.20
C ARG A 252 7.48 -13.73 14.59
N ARG A 253 7.70 -14.10 13.32
CA ARG A 253 8.94 -13.77 12.61
C ARG A 253 9.11 -12.25 12.43
N ILE A 254 8.05 -11.53 12.09
CA ILE A 254 8.08 -10.05 12.06
C ILE A 254 8.48 -9.50 13.44
N ARG A 255 7.91 -10.03 14.53
CA ARG A 255 8.24 -9.61 15.91
C ARG A 255 9.70 -9.85 16.27
N GLU A 256 10.27 -10.99 15.90
CA GLU A 256 11.67 -11.31 16.15
C GLU A 256 12.64 -10.34 15.44
N LEU A 257 12.23 -9.77 14.31
CA LEU A 257 13.07 -8.83 13.54
C LEU A 257 13.05 -7.39 14.08
N ILE A 258 12.06 -7.02 14.90
CA ILE A 258 11.92 -5.66 15.45
C ILE A 258 12.24 -5.55 16.95
N GLN A 259 12.71 -6.63 17.57
CA GLN A 259 13.18 -6.67 18.96
C GLN A 259 14.68 -6.38 19.07
#